data_AF-A0A352Z847-F1
#
_entry.id   AF-A0A352Z847-F1
#
_cell.length_a   1.000
_cell.length_b   1.000
_cell.length_c   1.000
_cell.angle_alpha   90.00
_cell.angle_beta   90.00
_cell.angle_gamma   90.00
#
_symmetry.space_group_name_H-M   'P 1'
#
loop_
_entity.id
_entity.type
_entity.pdbx_description
1 polymer ?
#
loop_
_entity_poly.entity_id
_entity_poly.type
_entity_poly.pdbx_seq_one_letter_code
_entity_poly.pdbx_strand_id
1 'polypeptide(L)'
;MNHIPEKEYKPTEEVETKEGYVKDFLTNRLVRLTPEEQVRQIMLMRLVQEYEYPKERIKTEFEIQKGSKRIGPADIVVFKDGKNKDQENIWIIVETKRKERSDGIEQLKTYLSPCRGAKFGIWFNGQDIAYLEVLDQAPYFREVLKIPKCGETTIHLPEKKDLKPAPELRSVFETCHNYIYANEGLLKEKVFNEVLKLIFIKMVDEKRISAKCEFGITTEEEEEIKEGKPSVFTERITKLFEEVKSRYSDVFEQNERINLKPITLAFVVSQLQEYSLIETKADVKGIAFQTFVYAHQRGERGEFFTPHPIVELAVEMLDPKDDEKFIDPACGSGGFLVSGMNYVKEKFIQERPDKKSKANEFLKEYAHAHIAGIDVNPDLSKVAKMHMILYDDGHTGIFCANSLLPLEELEDISTKSGVPRSLRPYPDWFDVLMTNPPFGSKGKVTDKRILKQFELGYKWKQDKSTGKWIKTDELQNGQVPDILFIERCLQLLKGGGRMAIVLPDGNLNNSSLGYVREFIQQKARI
;
A
#
# COMPACT_ATOMS: atom_id res chain seq x y z
N MET A 1 13.51 34.51 -32.82
CA MET A 1 12.82 34.17 -31.56
C MET A 1 13.25 32.78 -31.19
N ASN A 2 14.03 32.66 -30.11
CA ASN A 2 14.71 31.42 -29.74
C ASN A 2 13.74 30.46 -29.06
N HIS A 3 13.48 29.32 -29.69
CA HIS A 3 12.84 28.16 -29.07
C HIS A 3 13.84 27.50 -28.12
N ILE A 4 13.50 27.45 -26.84
CA ILE A 4 14.15 26.62 -25.84
C ILE A 4 13.49 25.22 -25.93
N PRO A 5 14.24 24.13 -26.13
CA PRO A 5 13.64 22.80 -26.17
C PRO A 5 13.36 22.31 -24.74
N GLU A 6 12.12 21.88 -24.51
CA GLU A 6 11.69 21.12 -23.34
C GLU A 6 12.52 19.82 -23.26
N LYS A 7 13.27 19.64 -22.18
CA LYS A 7 13.91 18.37 -21.87
C LYS A 7 12.87 17.43 -21.27
N GLU A 8 12.54 16.39 -22.02
CA GLU A 8 11.79 15.22 -21.55
C GLU A 8 12.40 14.65 -20.26
N TYR A 9 11.56 14.52 -19.23
CA TYR A 9 11.88 13.79 -18.00
C TYR A 9 11.87 12.28 -18.31
N LYS A 10 13.05 11.69 -18.47
CA LYS A 10 13.23 10.23 -18.52
C LYS A 10 13.16 9.65 -17.10
N PRO A 11 12.27 8.68 -16.81
CA PRO A 11 12.36 7.87 -15.62
C PRO A 11 13.60 6.96 -15.75
N THR A 12 14.51 7.07 -14.78
CA THR A 12 15.59 6.11 -14.49
C THR A 12 16.49 5.75 -15.68
N GLU A 13 17.43 6.64 -16.01
CA GLU A 13 18.76 6.15 -16.40
C GLU A 13 19.35 5.48 -15.14
N GLU A 14 19.53 4.16 -15.20
CA GLU A 14 20.46 3.42 -14.34
C GLU A 14 21.87 4.00 -14.57
N VAL A 15 22.17 5.10 -13.89
CA VAL A 15 23.53 5.63 -13.81
C VAL A 15 24.22 4.79 -12.76
N GLU A 16 25.11 3.89 -13.20
CA GLU A 16 26.03 3.08 -12.40
C GLU A 16 26.27 3.67 -11.01
N THR A 17 25.48 3.23 -10.03
CA THR A 17 25.73 3.54 -8.63
C THR A 17 26.86 2.64 -8.21
N LYS A 18 28.00 3.23 -7.84
CA LYS A 18 29.05 2.49 -7.15
C LYS A 18 28.40 1.84 -5.92
N GLU A 19 28.49 0.52 -5.81
CA GLU A 19 27.83 -0.28 -4.78
C GLU A 19 28.02 0.36 -3.38
N GLY A 20 26.92 0.69 -2.71
CA GLY A 20 26.92 1.37 -1.40
C GLY A 20 27.03 2.89 -1.42
N TYR A 21 26.85 3.57 -2.56
CA TYR A 21 26.81 5.04 -2.67
C TYR A 21 25.51 5.52 -3.34
N VAL A 22 25.07 6.72 -2.97
CA VAL A 22 23.92 7.43 -3.56
C VAL A 22 24.36 8.85 -3.97
N LYS A 23 23.70 9.45 -4.96
CA LYS A 23 23.88 10.88 -5.25
C LYS A 23 23.12 11.70 -4.22
N ASP A 24 23.82 12.56 -3.49
CA ASP A 24 23.22 13.51 -2.57
C ASP A 24 22.28 14.48 -3.32
N PHE A 25 21.06 14.62 -2.83
CA PHE A 25 19.99 15.37 -3.49
C PHE A 25 20.30 16.87 -3.60
N LEU A 26 21.05 17.44 -2.66
CA LEU A 26 21.42 18.85 -2.71
C LEU A 26 22.58 19.13 -3.66
N THR A 27 23.65 18.34 -3.56
CA THR A 27 24.95 18.64 -4.18
C THR A 27 25.26 17.80 -5.43
N ASN A 28 24.47 16.76 -5.71
CA ASN A 28 24.71 15.75 -6.75
C ASN A 28 26.03 14.96 -6.59
N ARG A 29 26.70 15.06 -5.43
CA ARG A 29 27.93 14.32 -5.15
C ARG A 29 27.60 12.91 -4.66
N LEU A 30 28.49 11.95 -4.92
CA LEU A 30 28.35 10.61 -4.37
C LEU A 30 28.67 10.61 -2.88
N VAL A 31 27.73 10.14 -2.08
CA VAL A 31 27.85 9.95 -0.63
C VAL A 31 27.60 8.49 -0.29
N ARG A 32 28.23 8.00 0.79
CA ARG A 32 28.04 6.62 1.23
C ARG A 32 26.60 6.45 1.70
N LEU A 33 25.89 5.47 1.14
CA LEU A 33 24.52 5.16 1.51
C LEU A 33 24.51 4.43 2.85
N THR A 34 24.52 5.21 3.94
CA THR A 34 24.28 4.67 5.28
C THR A 34 22.77 4.68 5.58
N PRO A 35 22.34 3.83 6.52
CA PRO A 35 21.14 3.99 7.29
C PRO A 35 20.63 5.43 7.55
N GLU A 36 21.50 6.28 8.09
CA GLU A 36 21.18 7.67 8.48
C GLU A 36 21.10 8.56 7.25
N GLU A 37 22.01 8.36 6.29
CA GLU A 37 22.03 9.09 5.03
C GLU A 37 20.75 8.86 4.23
N GLN A 38 20.20 7.63 4.22
CA GLN A 38 18.92 7.36 3.56
C GLN A 38 17.78 8.22 4.13
N VAL A 39 17.69 8.35 5.46
CA VAL A 39 16.67 9.15 6.14
C VAL A 39 16.87 10.64 5.83
N ARG A 40 18.13 11.09 5.85
CA ARG A 40 18.51 12.46 5.50
C ARG A 40 18.13 12.81 4.07
N GLN A 41 18.41 11.94 3.10
CA GLN A 41 18.05 12.15 1.70
C GLN A 41 16.52 12.26 1.52
N ILE A 42 15.73 11.44 2.20
CA ILE A 42 14.26 11.55 2.20
C ILE A 42 13.83 12.93 2.72
N MET A 43 14.41 13.38 3.84
CA MET A 43 14.04 14.67 4.42
C MET A 43 14.48 15.87 3.57
N LEU A 44 15.63 15.79 2.89
CA LEU A 44 16.07 16.78 1.92
C LEU A 44 15.11 16.88 0.74
N MET A 45 14.64 15.75 0.21
CA MET A 45 13.63 15.72 -0.83
C MET A 45 12.33 16.39 -0.36
N ARG A 46 11.85 16.08 0.85
CA ARG A 46 10.66 16.71 1.43
C ARG A 46 10.84 18.23 1.58
N LEU A 47 11.94 18.71 2.16
CA LEU A 47 12.16 20.16 2.34
C LEU A 47 12.08 20.94 1.02
N VAL A 48 12.65 20.41 -0.06
CA VAL A 48 12.69 21.09 -1.36
C VAL A 48 11.42 20.87 -2.17
N GLN A 49 10.96 19.62 -2.26
CA GLN A 49 9.85 19.25 -3.14
C GLN A 49 8.50 19.49 -2.46
N GLU A 50 8.33 19.08 -1.19
CA GLU A 50 7.08 19.25 -0.44
C GLU A 50 6.95 20.70 0.07
N TYR A 51 7.95 21.17 0.80
CA TYR A 51 7.92 22.45 1.51
C TYR A 51 8.50 23.64 0.73
N GLU A 52 8.97 23.42 -0.49
CA GLU A 52 9.41 24.47 -1.43
C GLU A 52 10.61 25.31 -0.97
N TYR A 53 11.38 24.83 0.02
CA TYR A 53 12.61 25.51 0.43
C TYR A 53 13.68 25.36 -0.66
N PRO A 54 14.20 26.47 -1.24
CA PRO A 54 15.20 26.38 -2.30
C PRO A 54 16.48 25.71 -1.80
N LYS A 55 17.13 24.90 -2.65
CA LYS A 55 18.37 24.18 -2.30
C LYS A 55 19.45 25.12 -1.80
N GLU A 56 19.50 26.35 -2.29
CA GLU A 56 20.48 27.36 -1.89
C GLU A 56 20.31 27.79 -0.43
N ARG A 57 19.12 27.60 0.18
CA ARG A 57 18.84 27.87 1.60
C ARG A 57 19.09 26.67 2.50
N ILE A 58 19.45 25.52 1.97
CA ILE A 58 19.63 24.29 2.76
C ILE A 58 21.12 23.97 2.86
N LYS A 59 21.56 23.52 4.04
CA LYS A 59 22.90 23.00 4.27
C LYS A 59 22.85 21.80 5.19
N THR A 60 23.65 20.78 4.90
CA THR A 60 23.83 19.61 5.76
C THR A 60 25.02 19.79 6.69
N GLU A 61 25.03 19.07 7.81
CA GLU A 61 26.16 19.00 8.76
C GLU A 61 26.62 20.38 9.24
N PHE A 62 25.67 21.20 9.71
CA PHE A 62 25.95 22.58 10.12
C PHE A 62 26.29 22.65 11.61
N GLU A 63 27.51 23.11 11.93
CA GLU A 63 27.99 23.21 13.31
C GLU A 63 27.24 24.28 14.12
N ILE A 64 26.55 23.88 15.19
CA ILE A 64 25.86 24.78 16.11
C ILE A 64 26.75 25.09 17.33
N GLN A 65 26.76 26.36 17.74
CA GLN A 65 27.52 26.88 18.87
C GLN A 65 26.59 27.46 19.93
N LYS A 66 26.88 27.16 21.20
CA LYS A 66 26.25 27.78 22.37
C LYS A 66 27.33 28.53 23.15
N GLY A 67 27.37 29.86 22.98
CA GLY A 67 28.48 30.67 23.47
C GLY A 67 29.78 30.26 22.75
N SER A 68 30.85 30.02 23.51
CA SER A 68 32.13 29.54 22.95
C SER A 68 32.18 28.03 22.68
N LYS A 69 31.17 27.26 23.10
CA LYS A 69 31.16 25.80 23.00
C LYS A 69 30.42 25.34 21.75
N ARG A 70 31.09 24.52 20.93
CA ARG A 70 30.46 23.73 19.87
C ARG A 70 29.61 22.61 20.47
N ILE A 71 28.33 22.56 20.11
CA ILE A 71 27.39 21.55 20.62
C ILE A 71 27.13 20.43 19.60
N GLY A 72 27.60 20.59 18.36
CA GLY A 72 27.63 19.56 17.33
C GLY A 72 27.00 20.01 16.02
N PRO A 73 27.20 19.22 14.95
CA PRO A 73 26.56 19.45 13.68
C PRO A 73 25.08 19.06 13.76
N ALA A 74 24.21 19.97 13.37
CA ALA A 74 22.83 19.62 13.02
C ALA A 74 22.82 18.95 11.64
N ASP A 75 21.99 17.91 11.48
CA ASP A 75 21.95 17.11 10.25
C ASP A 75 21.58 17.96 9.03
N ILE A 76 20.53 18.78 9.14
CA ILE A 76 20.12 19.73 8.11
C ILE A 76 19.70 21.04 8.77
N VAL A 77 20.11 22.16 8.18
CA VAL A 77 19.59 23.49 8.51
C VAL A 77 19.01 24.15 7.27
N VAL A 78 17.93 24.90 7.46
CA VAL A 78 17.34 25.78 6.44
C VAL A 78 17.49 27.21 6.91
N PHE A 79 18.05 28.08 6.07
CA PHE A 79 18.24 29.50 6.35
C PHE A 79 17.04 30.33 5.87
N LYS A 80 16.82 31.50 6.50
CA LYS A 80 15.77 32.45 6.07
C LYS A 80 16.00 32.95 4.65
N ASP A 81 17.26 33.14 4.26
CA ASP A 81 17.65 33.49 2.89
C ASP A 81 18.94 32.76 2.46
N GLY A 82 19.24 32.78 1.15
CA GLY A 82 20.41 32.09 0.60
C GLY A 82 21.72 32.88 0.67
N LYS A 83 21.70 34.14 1.12
CA LYS A 83 22.87 35.04 1.11
C LYS A 83 23.69 34.91 2.39
N ASN A 84 23.03 34.88 3.55
CA ASN A 84 23.69 34.71 4.84
C ASN A 84 23.46 33.30 5.40
N LYS A 85 24.54 32.55 5.64
CA LYS A 85 24.51 31.17 6.12
C LYS A 85 25.20 31.04 7.47
N ASP A 86 24.84 31.91 8.40
CA ASP A 86 25.27 31.89 9.80
C ASP A 86 24.17 31.31 10.71
N GLN A 87 24.51 31.09 11.98
CA GLN A 87 23.60 30.51 12.97
C GLN A 87 22.38 31.40 13.27
N GLU A 88 22.55 32.73 13.21
CA GLU A 88 21.47 33.69 13.48
C GLU A 88 20.43 33.72 12.35
N ASN A 89 20.82 33.32 11.13
CA ASN A 89 19.92 33.23 9.98
C ASN A 89 19.25 31.86 9.80
N ILE A 90 19.49 30.90 10.70
CA ILE A 90 18.81 29.61 10.67
C ILE A 90 17.31 29.84 10.90
N TRP A 91 16.47 29.27 10.04
CA TRP A 91 15.01 29.26 10.11
C TRP A 91 14.47 27.94 10.64
N ILE A 92 15.01 26.82 10.13
CA ILE A 92 14.62 25.46 10.50
C ILE A 92 15.87 24.66 10.85
N ILE A 93 15.78 23.87 11.91
CA ILE A 93 16.76 22.81 12.22
C ILE A 93 16.08 21.46 12.07
N VAL A 94 16.75 20.52 11.41
CA VAL A 94 16.28 19.14 11.27
C VAL A 94 17.30 18.19 11.87
N GLU A 95 16.80 17.26 12.69
CA GLU A 95 17.57 16.14 13.23
C GLU A 95 17.04 14.83 12.64
N THR A 96 17.94 14.04 12.07
CA THR A 96 17.64 12.75 11.45
C THR A 96 18.30 11.60 12.22
N LYS A 97 17.64 11.06 13.26
CA LYS A 97 18.24 9.99 14.08
C LYS A 97 17.35 8.78 14.34
N ARG A 98 17.94 7.60 14.19
CA ARG A 98 17.33 6.25 14.34
C ARG A 98 17.13 5.77 15.80
N LYS A 99 16.98 6.67 16.79
CA LYS A 99 16.82 6.30 18.22
C LYS A 99 15.34 6.29 18.64
N GLU A 100 14.91 7.20 19.50
CA GLU A 100 13.54 7.31 19.99
C GLU A 100 13.05 8.75 19.91
N ARG A 101 11.73 8.95 19.78
CA ARG A 101 11.10 10.26 19.58
C ARG A 101 11.45 11.25 20.68
N SER A 102 11.38 10.84 21.95
CA SER A 102 11.66 11.70 23.11
C SER A 102 13.11 12.23 23.09
N ASP A 103 14.07 11.34 22.92
CA ASP A 103 15.50 11.69 22.90
C ASP A 103 15.83 12.59 21.71
N GLY A 104 15.23 12.29 20.55
CA GLY A 104 15.37 13.09 19.34
C GLY A 104 14.83 14.51 19.49
N ILE A 105 13.65 14.65 20.09
CA ILE A 105 13.03 15.95 20.38
C ILE A 105 13.88 16.75 21.37
N GLU A 106 14.40 16.13 22.43
CA GLU A 106 15.27 16.82 23.40
C GLU A 106 16.60 17.26 22.80
N GLN A 107 17.20 16.43 21.94
CA GLN A 107 18.38 16.83 21.19
C GLN A 107 18.08 17.99 20.23
N LEU A 108 16.96 17.94 19.51
CA LEU A 108 16.53 19.01 18.61
C LEU A 108 16.32 20.34 19.37
N LYS A 109 15.67 20.31 20.55
CA LYS A 109 15.54 21.49 21.43
C LYS A 109 16.89 22.06 21.84
N THR A 110 17.89 21.21 22.07
CA THR A 110 19.26 21.63 22.40
C THR A 110 19.91 22.41 21.25
N TYR A 111 19.67 22.03 19.99
CA TYR A 111 20.15 22.77 18.81
C TYR A 111 19.34 24.03 18.51
N LEU A 112 18.03 24.02 18.75
CA LEU A 112 17.17 25.19 18.54
C LEU A 112 17.46 26.30 19.55
N SER A 113 17.69 25.95 20.81
CA SER A 113 17.85 26.92 21.92
C SER A 113 18.88 28.05 21.67
N PRO A 114 20.09 27.80 21.13
CA PRO A 114 21.06 28.86 20.83
C PRO A 114 20.82 29.60 19.50
N CYS A 115 19.82 29.20 18.69
CA CYS A 115 19.58 29.77 17.36
C CYS A 115 18.40 30.74 17.41
N ARG A 116 18.65 32.03 17.70
CA ARG A 116 17.58 33.04 17.87
C ARG A 116 16.72 33.25 16.62
N GLY A 117 17.26 32.98 15.44
CA GLY A 117 16.52 33.06 14.19
C GLY A 117 15.58 31.90 13.94
N ALA A 118 15.76 30.76 14.63
CA ALA A 118 15.07 29.53 14.33
C ALA A 118 13.61 29.62 14.80
N LYS A 119 12.68 29.28 13.89
CA LYS A 119 11.24 29.28 14.18
C LYS A 119 10.67 27.88 14.26
N PHE A 120 11.27 26.93 13.53
CA PHE A 120 10.80 25.55 13.53
C PHE A 120 11.93 24.54 13.71
N GLY A 121 11.57 23.38 14.24
CA GLY A 121 12.41 22.19 14.29
C GLY A 121 11.69 20.99 13.70
N ILE A 122 12.43 20.09 13.08
CA ILE A 122 11.90 18.80 12.60
C ILE A 122 12.78 17.69 13.17
N TRP A 123 12.16 16.67 13.76
CA TRP A 123 12.83 15.42 14.06
C TRP A 123 12.23 14.34 13.18
N PHE A 124 13.05 13.56 12.48
CA PHE A 124 12.60 12.52 11.56
C PHE A 124 13.52 11.29 11.59
N ASN A 125 12.98 10.10 11.79
CA ASN A 125 13.79 8.87 11.85
C ASN A 125 13.58 7.92 10.65
N GLY A 126 12.76 8.31 9.68
CA GLY A 126 12.36 7.48 8.52
C GLY A 126 10.98 6.84 8.66
N GLN A 127 10.46 6.69 9.88
CA GLN A 127 9.19 6.03 10.19
C GLN A 127 8.29 6.83 11.14
N ASP A 128 8.83 7.86 11.78
CA ASP A 128 8.13 8.78 12.67
C ASP A 128 8.71 10.19 12.47
N ILE A 129 7.86 11.20 12.70
CA ILE A 129 8.18 12.60 12.55
C ILE A 129 7.56 13.44 13.66
N ALA A 130 8.30 14.44 14.11
CA ALA A 130 7.83 15.46 15.04
C ALA A 130 8.21 16.85 14.51
N TYR A 131 7.33 17.82 14.73
CA TYR A 131 7.57 19.21 14.37
C TYR A 131 7.45 20.08 15.62
N LEU A 132 8.41 20.97 15.81
CA LEU A 132 8.41 21.94 16.90
C LEU A 132 8.31 23.36 16.33
N GLU A 133 7.50 24.19 16.95
CA GLU A 133 7.53 25.63 16.83
C GLU A 133 8.28 26.22 18.02
N VAL A 134 9.18 27.17 17.74
CA VAL A 134 9.87 27.97 18.73
C VAL A 134 9.00 29.18 19.10
N LEU A 135 8.79 29.36 20.40
CA LEU A 135 7.97 30.41 20.99
C LEU A 135 8.85 31.43 21.74
N ASP A 136 8.45 32.69 21.72
CA ASP A 136 9.17 33.77 22.41
C ASP A 136 9.07 33.69 23.94
N GLN A 137 8.06 32.95 24.44
CA GLN A 137 7.75 32.81 25.87
C GLN A 137 7.52 31.34 26.23
N ALA A 138 7.56 31.05 27.54
CA ALA A 138 7.29 29.71 28.03
C ALA A 138 5.85 29.25 27.70
N PRO A 139 5.64 27.99 27.26
CA PRO A 139 6.68 26.98 26.98
C PRO A 139 7.43 27.33 25.68
N TYR A 140 8.75 27.49 25.72
CA TYR A 140 9.58 27.96 24.58
C TYR A 140 9.51 27.09 23.32
N PHE A 141 8.94 25.90 23.45
CA PHE A 141 8.73 24.96 22.36
C PHE A 141 7.32 24.41 22.43
N ARG A 142 6.65 24.34 21.28
CA ARG A 142 5.33 23.75 21.12
C ARG A 142 5.36 22.74 19.98
N GLU A 143 4.78 21.57 20.20
CA GLU A 143 4.61 20.60 19.12
C GLU A 143 3.47 21.03 18.19
N VAL A 144 3.72 20.96 16.88
CA VAL A 144 2.77 21.30 15.82
C VAL A 144 2.63 20.12 14.86
N LEU A 145 1.52 20.06 14.11
CA LEU A 145 1.25 18.94 13.22
C LEU A 145 2.12 18.95 11.95
N LYS A 146 2.59 20.14 11.54
CA LYS A 146 3.41 20.37 10.34
C LYS A 146 4.06 21.76 10.39
N ILE A 147 5.02 22.01 9.51
CA ILE A 147 5.60 23.36 9.27
C ILE A 147 5.01 24.00 7.99
N PRO A 148 4.99 25.34 7.88
CA PRO A 148 4.55 26.03 6.66
C PRO A 148 5.57 25.90 5.51
N LYS A 149 5.08 26.08 4.27
CA LYS A 149 5.93 26.13 3.08
C LYS A 149 6.84 27.37 3.10
N CYS A 150 7.87 27.35 2.26
CA CYS A 150 8.78 28.48 2.13
C CYS A 150 8.04 29.77 1.76
N GLY A 151 8.11 30.77 2.64
CA GLY A 151 7.45 32.07 2.45
C GLY A 151 6.08 32.20 3.12
N GLU A 152 5.56 31.10 3.69
CA GLU A 152 4.31 31.10 4.45
C GLU A 152 4.58 31.13 5.96
N THR A 153 3.63 31.67 6.72
CA THR A 153 3.65 31.69 8.19
C THR A 153 2.63 30.74 8.81
N THR A 154 1.62 30.35 8.05
CA THR A 154 0.47 29.53 8.47
C THR A 154 0.18 28.48 7.40
N ILE A 155 -0.42 27.37 7.82
CA ILE A 155 -0.85 26.27 6.95
C ILE A 155 -2.28 26.55 6.48
N HIS A 156 -2.48 26.41 5.17
CA HIS A 156 -3.77 26.58 4.51
C HIS A 156 -4.19 25.27 3.84
N LEU A 157 -5.46 25.18 3.44
CA LEU A 157 -5.92 24.08 2.59
C LEU A 157 -5.26 24.22 1.21
N PRO A 158 -4.68 23.14 0.66
CA PRO A 158 -4.06 23.21 -0.66
C PRO A 158 -5.12 23.37 -1.75
N GLU A 159 -4.73 23.99 -2.87
CA GLU A 159 -5.47 23.83 -4.12
C GLU A 159 -4.95 22.58 -4.85
N LYS A 160 -5.81 21.98 -5.68
CA LYS A 160 -5.46 20.75 -6.42
C LYS A 160 -4.26 20.92 -7.34
N LYS A 161 -4.13 22.12 -7.93
CA LYS A 161 -3.01 22.47 -8.80
C LYS A 161 -1.66 22.54 -8.06
N ASP A 162 -1.70 22.68 -6.73
CA ASP A 162 -0.52 22.82 -5.88
C ASP A 162 -0.12 21.48 -5.23
N LEU A 163 -0.96 20.43 -5.40
CA LEU A 163 -0.63 19.09 -4.96
C LEU A 163 0.55 18.54 -5.77
N LYS A 164 1.39 17.74 -5.12
CA LYS A 164 2.58 17.18 -5.75
C LYS A 164 2.54 15.66 -5.72
N PRO A 165 2.97 14.97 -6.79
CA PRO A 165 3.23 13.55 -6.72
C PRO A 165 4.15 13.23 -5.54
N ALA A 166 3.79 12.25 -4.74
CA ALA A 166 4.61 11.86 -3.61
C ALA A 166 5.85 11.13 -4.13
N PRO A 167 7.08 11.60 -3.80
CA PRO A 167 8.29 10.92 -4.24
C PRO A 167 8.48 9.57 -3.51
N GLU A 168 7.95 9.47 -2.29
CA GLU A 168 7.94 8.26 -1.48
C GLU A 168 6.68 8.25 -0.60
N LEU A 169 5.82 7.24 -0.74
CA LEU A 169 4.57 7.09 0.02
C LEU A 169 4.68 6.12 1.19
N ARG A 170 5.59 5.15 1.13
CA ARG A 170 5.72 4.15 2.18
C ARG A 170 6.07 4.80 3.51
N SER A 171 7.06 5.70 3.58
CA SER A 171 7.40 6.39 4.83
C SER A 171 6.25 7.23 5.39
N VAL A 172 5.41 7.79 4.51
CA VAL A 172 4.22 8.56 4.92
C VAL A 172 3.18 7.64 5.57
N PHE A 173 2.89 6.50 4.94
CA PHE A 173 1.96 5.51 5.50
C PHE A 173 2.44 4.94 6.84
N GLU A 174 3.74 4.63 6.95
CA GLU A 174 4.37 4.19 8.20
C GLU A 174 4.26 5.26 9.30
N THR A 175 4.52 6.53 8.96
CA THR A 175 4.39 7.66 9.90
C THR A 175 2.97 7.78 10.42
N CYS A 176 1.98 7.72 9.54
CA CYS A 176 0.57 7.76 9.93
C CYS A 176 0.18 6.58 10.82
N HIS A 177 0.59 5.36 10.44
CA HIS A 177 0.31 4.14 11.22
C HIS A 177 0.92 4.22 12.61
N ASN A 178 2.21 4.55 12.72
CA ASN A 178 2.92 4.61 14.00
C ASN A 178 2.32 5.66 14.93
N TYR A 179 1.93 6.80 14.39
CA TYR A 179 1.28 7.85 15.16
C TYR A 179 -0.07 7.39 15.72
N ILE A 180 -0.93 6.77 14.90
CA ILE A 180 -2.21 6.22 15.37
C ILE A 180 -1.97 5.13 16.41
N TYR A 181 -1.05 4.20 16.15
CA TYR A 181 -0.73 3.09 17.05
C TYR A 181 -0.28 3.59 18.45
N ALA A 182 0.56 4.62 18.50
CA ALA A 182 1.06 5.18 19.74
C ALA A 182 0.01 5.99 20.53
N ASN A 183 -0.98 6.60 19.86
CA ASN A 183 -1.87 7.59 20.48
C ASN A 183 -3.33 7.12 20.69
N GLU A 184 -3.77 6.07 19.98
CA GLU A 184 -5.15 5.60 20.05
C GLU A 184 -5.35 4.35 20.90
N GLY A 185 -4.31 3.55 21.15
CA GLY A 185 -4.45 2.28 21.87
C GLY A 185 -5.28 1.22 21.11
N LEU A 186 -5.37 1.37 19.77
CA LEU A 186 -6.09 0.46 18.90
C LEU A 186 -5.26 -0.81 18.61
N LEU A 187 -5.94 -1.92 18.32
CA LEU A 187 -5.29 -3.12 17.78
C LEU A 187 -4.69 -2.80 16.40
N LYS A 188 -3.57 -3.47 16.07
CA LYS A 188 -2.80 -3.24 14.84
C LYS A 188 -3.67 -3.26 13.56
N GLU A 189 -4.59 -4.20 13.45
CA GLU A 189 -5.52 -4.30 12.33
C GLU A 189 -6.47 -3.10 12.22
N LYS A 190 -6.97 -2.59 13.36
CA LYS A 190 -7.82 -1.40 13.38
C LYS A 190 -7.03 -0.16 12.96
N VAL A 191 -5.80 -0.02 13.43
CA VAL A 191 -4.90 1.07 13.03
C VAL A 191 -4.72 1.09 11.51
N PHE A 192 -4.40 -0.07 10.95
CA PHE A 192 -4.25 -0.25 9.51
C PHE A 192 -5.52 0.18 8.75
N ASN A 193 -6.70 -0.27 9.19
CA ASN A 193 -7.97 0.11 8.58
C ASN A 193 -8.26 1.63 8.65
N GLU A 194 -7.89 2.32 9.73
CA GLU A 194 -8.06 3.78 9.83
C GLU A 194 -7.14 4.54 8.84
N VAL A 195 -5.90 4.07 8.62
CA VAL A 195 -5.02 4.64 7.58
C VAL A 195 -5.65 4.46 6.19
N LEU A 196 -6.19 3.28 5.90
CA LEU A 196 -6.81 3.00 4.61
C LEU A 196 -8.02 3.88 4.32
N LYS A 197 -8.88 4.12 5.32
CA LYS A 197 -9.99 5.08 5.19
C LYS A 197 -9.49 6.45 4.74
N LEU A 198 -8.44 6.97 5.37
CA LEU A 198 -7.92 8.30 5.09
C LEU A 198 -7.27 8.42 3.71
N ILE A 199 -6.61 7.36 3.23
CA ILE A 199 -6.12 7.28 1.85
C ILE A 199 -7.29 7.42 0.86
N PHE A 200 -8.40 6.70 1.08
CA PHE A 200 -9.57 6.76 0.19
C PHE A 200 -10.30 8.10 0.26
N ILE A 201 -10.42 8.69 1.44
CA ILE A 201 -10.98 10.04 1.62
C ILE A 201 -10.17 11.06 0.81
N LYS A 202 -8.82 11.00 0.88
CA LYS A 202 -7.95 11.85 0.06
C LYS A 202 -8.18 11.63 -1.44
N MET A 203 -8.21 10.38 -1.90
CA MET A 203 -8.44 10.06 -3.31
C MET A 203 -9.79 10.56 -3.82
N VAL A 204 -10.85 10.46 -3.01
CA VAL A 204 -12.18 10.96 -3.37
C VAL A 204 -12.18 12.49 -3.45
N ASP A 205 -11.58 13.16 -2.46
CA ASP A 205 -11.42 14.62 -2.47
C ASP A 205 -10.71 15.10 -3.75
N GLU A 206 -9.58 14.49 -4.09
CA GLU A 206 -8.81 14.82 -5.29
C GLU A 206 -9.63 14.64 -6.57
N LYS A 207 -10.50 13.62 -6.66
CA LYS A 207 -11.36 13.35 -7.83
C LYS A 207 -12.54 14.32 -7.98
N ARG A 208 -12.87 15.14 -6.96
CA ARG A 208 -13.95 16.13 -7.07
C ARG A 208 -13.63 17.21 -8.11
N ILE A 209 -14.65 17.94 -8.58
CA ILE A 209 -14.45 19.02 -9.57
C ILE A 209 -13.89 20.31 -8.94
N SER A 210 -14.13 20.53 -7.63
CA SER A 210 -13.63 21.71 -6.91
C SER A 210 -12.12 21.90 -7.08
N ALA A 211 -11.69 23.15 -7.28
CA ALA A 211 -10.27 23.50 -7.35
C ALA A 211 -9.57 23.42 -5.97
N LYS A 212 -10.33 23.59 -4.88
CA LYS A 212 -9.81 23.49 -3.51
C LYS A 212 -9.91 22.04 -3.00
N CYS A 213 -8.89 21.61 -2.26
CA CYS A 213 -8.96 20.38 -1.48
C CYS A 213 -9.73 20.62 -0.19
N GLU A 214 -10.65 19.72 0.13
CA GLU A 214 -11.30 19.66 1.44
C GLU A 214 -10.54 18.71 2.40
N PHE A 215 -9.74 17.79 1.85
CA PHE A 215 -8.84 16.98 2.65
C PHE A 215 -7.61 17.82 3.04
N GLY A 216 -7.65 18.39 4.25
CA GLY A 216 -6.56 19.18 4.81
C GLY A 216 -6.93 19.74 6.16
N ILE A 217 -5.91 20.19 6.89
CA ILE A 217 -6.03 20.89 8.18
C ILE A 217 -5.30 22.23 8.07
N THR A 218 -5.92 23.29 8.57
CA THR A 218 -5.30 24.63 8.65
C THR A 218 -4.69 24.89 10.03
N THR A 219 -3.84 25.91 10.16
CA THR A 219 -3.29 26.31 11.46
C THR A 219 -4.39 26.71 12.45
N GLU A 220 -5.43 27.40 12.01
CA GLU A 220 -6.54 27.82 12.86
C GLU A 220 -7.31 26.60 13.41
N GLU A 221 -7.63 25.64 12.55
CA GLU A 221 -8.33 24.42 12.95
C GLU A 221 -7.47 23.53 13.87
N GLU A 222 -6.15 23.50 13.69
CA GLU A 222 -5.24 22.82 14.61
C GLU A 222 -5.32 23.41 16.03
N GLU A 223 -5.33 24.75 16.15
CA GLU A 223 -5.46 25.43 17.44
C GLU A 223 -6.84 25.17 18.07
N GLU A 224 -7.92 25.23 17.30
CA GLU A 224 -9.26 24.88 17.78
C GLU A 224 -9.30 23.47 18.39
N ILE A 225 -8.71 22.49 17.71
CA ILE A 225 -8.66 21.10 18.17
C ILE A 225 -7.85 20.99 19.47
N LYS A 226 -6.70 21.68 19.57
CA LYS A 226 -5.86 21.69 20.78
C LYS A 226 -6.56 22.35 21.97
N GLU A 227 -7.39 23.35 21.72
CA GLU A 227 -8.21 24.02 22.74
C GLU A 227 -9.48 23.23 23.10
N GLY A 228 -9.75 22.10 22.42
CA GLY A 228 -10.95 21.29 22.64
C GLY A 228 -12.23 21.94 22.12
N LYS A 229 -12.12 22.89 21.20
CA LYS A 229 -13.27 23.54 20.54
C LYS A 229 -13.82 22.64 19.43
N PRO A 230 -15.13 22.75 19.12
CA PRO A 230 -15.67 22.16 17.89
C PRO A 230 -14.91 22.72 16.69
N SER A 231 -14.45 21.85 15.80
CA SER A 231 -13.74 22.25 14.59
C SER A 231 -14.44 21.71 13.34
N VAL A 232 -14.66 22.61 12.38
CA VAL A 232 -15.26 22.31 11.07
C VAL A 232 -14.44 21.26 10.31
N PHE A 233 -13.15 21.13 10.64
CA PHE A 233 -12.27 20.07 10.14
C PHE A 233 -12.88 18.67 10.25
N THR A 234 -13.36 18.28 11.43
CA THR A 234 -13.83 16.90 11.66
C THR A 234 -15.10 16.62 10.85
N GLU A 235 -15.99 17.60 10.76
CA GLU A 235 -17.21 17.52 9.94
C GLU A 235 -16.88 17.40 8.45
N ARG A 236 -15.91 18.19 7.96
CA ARG A 236 -15.44 18.16 6.58
C ARG A 236 -14.87 16.79 6.20
N ILE A 237 -13.99 16.23 7.02
CA ILE A 237 -13.40 14.91 6.75
C ILE A 237 -14.45 13.79 6.84
N THR A 238 -15.39 13.90 7.79
CA THR A 238 -16.50 12.93 7.91
C THR A 238 -17.40 12.96 6.67
N LYS A 239 -17.74 14.15 6.15
CA LYS A 239 -18.53 14.30 4.93
C LYS A 239 -17.84 13.67 3.72
N LEU A 240 -16.52 13.87 3.58
CA LEU A 240 -15.73 13.19 2.55
C LEU A 240 -15.81 11.66 2.69
N PHE A 241 -15.80 11.14 3.91
CA PHE A 241 -15.94 9.69 4.13
C PHE A 241 -17.33 9.15 3.77
N GLU A 242 -18.40 9.92 3.99
CA GLU A 242 -19.73 9.54 3.50
C GLU A 242 -19.77 9.41 1.96
N GLU A 243 -19.05 10.28 1.24
CA GLU A 243 -18.90 10.15 -0.22
C GLU A 243 -18.06 8.93 -0.63
N VAL A 244 -17.02 8.59 0.13
CA VAL A 244 -16.27 7.34 -0.07
C VAL A 244 -17.20 6.14 0.06
N LYS A 245 -18.02 6.08 1.11
CA LYS A 245 -18.98 5.00 1.33
C LYS A 245 -20.05 4.92 0.25
N SER A 246 -20.48 6.05 -0.30
CA SER A 246 -21.43 6.08 -1.42
C SER A 246 -20.79 5.60 -2.73
N ARG A 247 -19.53 5.96 -2.98
CA ARG A 247 -18.82 5.64 -4.24
C ARG A 247 -18.29 4.20 -4.27
N TYR A 248 -17.87 3.68 -3.12
CA TYR A 248 -17.27 2.35 -2.97
C TYR A 248 -18.07 1.54 -1.94
N SER A 249 -19.39 1.45 -2.16
CA SER A 249 -20.32 0.76 -1.26
C SER A 249 -20.10 -0.75 -1.17
N ASP A 250 -19.33 -1.32 -2.11
CA ASP A 250 -18.91 -2.71 -2.13
C ASP A 250 -17.58 -2.94 -1.37
N VAL A 251 -16.93 -1.85 -0.91
CA VAL A 251 -15.68 -1.85 -0.12
C VAL A 251 -15.93 -1.38 1.32
N PHE A 252 -16.73 -0.32 1.51
CA PHE A 252 -17.00 0.27 2.82
C PHE A 252 -18.47 0.12 3.22
N GLU A 253 -18.71 -0.27 4.47
CA GLU A 253 -20.06 -0.43 5.01
C GLU A 253 -20.68 0.92 5.37
N GLN A 254 -22.01 1.08 5.21
CA GLN A 254 -22.68 2.36 5.44
C GLN A 254 -22.62 2.85 6.90
N ASN A 255 -22.56 1.92 7.86
CA ASN A 255 -22.40 2.18 9.29
C ASN A 255 -20.94 2.41 9.72
N GLU A 256 -19.97 2.24 8.82
CA GLU A 256 -18.55 2.44 9.11
C GLU A 256 -18.27 3.92 9.44
N ARG A 257 -17.38 4.14 10.40
CA ARG A 257 -16.97 5.48 10.91
C ARG A 257 -15.46 5.57 11.02
N ILE A 258 -14.96 6.80 11.06
CA ILE A 258 -13.58 7.10 11.45
C ILE A 258 -13.50 7.01 12.98
N ASN A 259 -12.58 6.19 13.50
CA ASN A 259 -12.45 5.93 14.94
C ASN A 259 -11.13 6.49 15.47
N LEU A 260 -10.89 7.78 15.21
CA LEU A 260 -9.69 8.50 15.64
C LEU A 260 -10.08 9.72 16.46
N LYS A 261 -9.25 10.10 17.44
CA LYS A 261 -9.39 11.39 18.12
C LYS A 261 -9.15 12.51 17.11
N PRO A 262 -9.77 13.70 17.28
CA PRO A 262 -9.61 14.82 16.34
C PRO A 262 -8.14 15.20 16.08
N ILE A 263 -7.28 15.20 17.11
CA ILE A 263 -5.86 15.53 16.96
C ILE A 263 -5.10 14.47 16.15
N THR A 264 -5.43 13.19 16.32
CA THR A 264 -4.84 12.08 15.55
C THR A 264 -5.30 12.13 14.10
N LEU A 265 -6.59 12.39 13.88
CA LEU A 265 -7.14 12.60 12.54
C LEU A 265 -6.42 13.77 11.84
N ALA A 266 -6.25 14.90 12.53
CA ALA A 266 -5.56 16.07 12.02
C ALA A 266 -4.10 15.77 11.67
N PHE A 267 -3.38 15.02 12.50
CA PHE A 267 -2.01 14.59 12.19
C PHE A 267 -1.92 13.78 10.90
N VAL A 268 -2.76 12.76 10.75
CA VAL A 268 -2.72 11.90 9.55
C VAL A 268 -3.09 12.69 8.29
N VAL A 269 -4.10 13.57 8.41
CA VAL A 269 -4.49 14.47 7.30
C VAL A 269 -3.33 15.41 6.94
N SER A 270 -2.62 16.00 7.92
CA SER A 270 -1.51 16.92 7.64
C SER A 270 -0.34 16.26 6.90
N GLN A 271 -0.09 14.97 7.17
CA GLN A 271 0.96 14.22 6.46
C GLN A 271 0.59 13.90 5.00
N LEU A 272 -0.71 13.80 4.69
CA LEU A 272 -1.20 13.41 3.35
C LEU A 272 -1.65 14.60 2.48
N GLN A 273 -2.00 15.75 3.06
CA GLN A 273 -2.72 16.81 2.35
C GLN A 273 -2.00 17.41 1.13
N GLU A 274 -0.67 17.49 1.15
CA GLU A 274 0.13 18.11 0.06
C GLU A 274 0.38 17.17 -1.12
N TYR A 275 0.13 15.87 -0.92
CA TYR A 275 0.40 14.87 -1.94
C TYR A 275 -0.80 14.70 -2.86
N SER A 276 -0.52 14.52 -4.15
CA SER A 276 -1.48 14.06 -5.15
C SER A 276 -1.39 12.54 -5.25
N LEU A 277 -2.34 11.81 -4.68
CA LEU A 277 -2.42 10.35 -4.84
C LEU A 277 -2.89 9.96 -6.25
N ILE A 278 -3.62 10.83 -6.95
CA ILE A 278 -4.04 10.59 -8.34
C ILE A 278 -2.85 10.72 -9.30
N GLU A 279 -2.08 11.80 -9.21
CA GLU A 279 -0.95 12.05 -10.13
C GLU A 279 0.30 11.25 -9.75
N THR A 280 0.37 10.73 -8.53
CA THR A 280 1.39 9.74 -8.18
C THR A 280 1.23 8.49 -9.05
N LYS A 281 2.34 8.08 -9.70
CA LYS A 281 2.38 6.91 -10.58
C LYS A 281 1.79 5.68 -9.88
N ALA A 282 0.98 4.90 -10.62
CA ALA A 282 0.38 3.64 -10.17
C ALA A 282 1.37 2.74 -9.43
N ASP A 283 2.54 2.53 -10.02
CA ASP A 283 3.56 1.66 -9.42
C ASP A 283 4.08 2.21 -8.09
N VAL A 284 4.22 3.53 -7.93
CA VAL A 284 4.70 4.15 -6.68
C VAL A 284 3.66 4.00 -5.56
N LYS A 285 2.40 4.39 -5.81
CA LYS A 285 1.32 4.26 -4.82
C LYS A 285 1.02 2.80 -4.50
N GLY A 286 1.09 1.96 -5.52
CA GLY A 286 0.88 0.54 -5.44
C GLY A 286 1.92 -0.22 -4.64
N ILE A 287 3.22 0.00 -4.91
CA ILE A 287 4.33 -0.61 -4.14
C ILE A 287 4.30 -0.14 -2.68
N ALA A 288 4.03 1.15 -2.45
CA ALA A 288 3.90 1.68 -1.10
C ALA A 288 2.75 1.03 -0.32
N PHE A 289 1.58 0.90 -0.95
CA PHE A 289 0.43 0.22 -0.36
C PHE A 289 0.73 -1.25 -0.10
N GLN A 290 1.25 -1.97 -1.09
CA GLN A 290 1.59 -3.38 -0.96
C GLN A 290 2.54 -3.59 0.22
N THR A 291 3.62 -2.82 0.29
CA THR A 291 4.60 -2.90 1.38
C THR A 291 3.95 -2.61 2.73
N PHE A 292 3.05 -1.63 2.79
CA PHE A 292 2.30 -1.28 3.98
C PHE A 292 1.39 -2.44 4.44
N VAL A 293 0.69 -3.11 3.51
CA VAL A 293 -0.12 -4.31 3.79
C VAL A 293 0.75 -5.44 4.34
N TYR A 294 1.87 -5.79 3.68
CA TYR A 294 2.75 -6.87 4.14
C TYR A 294 3.39 -6.62 5.51
N ALA A 295 3.63 -5.35 5.88
CA ALA A 295 4.18 -4.98 7.17
C ALA A 295 3.11 -5.07 8.29
N HIS A 296 1.86 -4.77 7.98
CA HIS A 296 0.81 -4.56 8.99
C HIS A 296 -0.19 -5.68 9.10
N GLN A 297 -0.54 -6.33 7.99
CA GLN A 297 -1.25 -7.60 7.98
C GLN A 297 -0.22 -8.74 7.98
N ARG A 298 -0.15 -9.49 9.08
CA ARG A 298 0.46 -10.83 9.12
C ARG A 298 -0.55 -11.73 9.80
N GLY A 299 -1.01 -12.76 9.10
CA GLY A 299 -2.14 -13.56 9.55
C GLY A 299 -1.86 -14.41 10.77
N GLU A 300 -2.75 -14.37 11.76
CA GLU A 300 -2.75 -15.28 12.91
C GLU A 300 -3.27 -16.68 12.52
N ARG A 301 -3.89 -16.84 11.34
CA ARG A 301 -4.57 -18.08 10.87
C ARG A 301 -3.80 -18.91 9.85
N GLY A 302 -2.49 -18.74 9.75
CA GLY A 302 -1.69 -19.48 8.74
C GLY A 302 -1.85 -18.88 7.34
N GLU A 303 -2.34 -17.64 7.28
CA GLU A 303 -2.38 -16.80 6.09
C GLU A 303 -0.94 -16.30 5.88
N PHE A 304 -0.19 -17.04 5.08
CA PHE A 304 1.12 -16.59 4.62
C PHE A 304 0.93 -15.87 3.31
N PHE A 305 1.17 -14.56 3.31
CA PHE A 305 1.21 -13.85 2.03
C PHE A 305 2.30 -14.44 1.16
N THR A 306 1.97 -14.70 -0.10
CA THR A 306 2.93 -15.17 -1.08
C THR A 306 4.04 -14.13 -1.22
N PRO A 307 5.32 -14.49 -1.03
CA PRO A 307 6.44 -13.58 -1.24
C PRO A 307 6.43 -13.05 -2.68
N HIS A 308 6.73 -11.76 -2.86
CA HIS A 308 6.67 -11.11 -4.17
C HIS A 308 7.45 -11.86 -5.29
N PRO A 309 8.68 -12.37 -5.06
CA PRO A 309 9.39 -13.11 -6.10
C PRO A 309 8.68 -14.40 -6.56
N ILE A 310 7.89 -15.02 -5.68
CA ILE A 310 7.10 -16.22 -6.02
C ILE A 310 5.87 -15.84 -6.84
N VAL A 311 5.26 -14.69 -6.53
CA VAL A 311 4.16 -14.13 -7.32
C VAL A 311 4.63 -13.82 -8.74
N GLU A 312 5.73 -13.07 -8.88
CA GLU A 312 6.31 -12.72 -10.18
C GLU A 312 6.65 -13.96 -11.00
N LEU A 313 7.36 -14.93 -10.40
CA LEU A 313 7.71 -16.19 -11.06
C LEU A 313 6.48 -16.91 -11.62
N ALA A 314 5.42 -17.03 -10.82
CA ALA A 314 4.20 -17.71 -11.25
C ALA A 314 3.48 -16.95 -12.39
N VAL A 315 3.42 -15.62 -12.32
CA VAL A 315 2.83 -14.79 -13.38
C VAL A 315 3.63 -14.91 -14.67
N GLU A 316 4.95 -14.82 -14.60
CA GLU A 316 5.84 -14.98 -15.76
C GLU A 316 5.71 -16.37 -16.41
N MET A 317 5.62 -17.43 -15.61
CA MET A 317 5.42 -18.80 -16.11
C MET A 317 4.06 -18.99 -16.80
N LEU A 318 3.02 -18.32 -16.30
CA LEU A 318 1.67 -18.43 -16.83
C LEU A 318 1.43 -17.53 -18.05
N ASP A 319 2.17 -16.43 -18.16
CA ASP A 319 2.20 -15.49 -19.28
C ASP A 319 0.77 -15.11 -19.75
N PRO A 320 -0.05 -14.48 -18.87
CA PRO A 320 -1.42 -14.11 -19.20
C PRO A 320 -1.46 -13.11 -20.37
N LYS A 321 -2.46 -13.25 -21.25
CA LYS A 321 -2.66 -12.39 -22.42
C LYS A 321 -3.73 -11.31 -22.20
N ASP A 322 -3.76 -10.33 -23.12
CA ASP A 322 -4.68 -9.19 -23.09
C ASP A 322 -6.14 -9.55 -23.44
N ASP A 323 -6.42 -10.80 -23.81
CA ASP A 323 -7.76 -11.37 -24.07
C ASP A 323 -8.14 -12.53 -23.13
N GLU A 324 -7.23 -12.92 -22.23
CA GLU A 324 -7.41 -14.04 -21.31
C GLU A 324 -7.96 -13.59 -19.96
N LYS A 325 -8.87 -14.38 -19.38
CA LYS A 325 -9.39 -14.18 -18.02
C LYS A 325 -8.56 -14.94 -17.02
N PHE A 326 -8.28 -14.32 -15.88
CA PHE A 326 -7.64 -15.01 -14.78
C PHE A 326 -8.31 -14.78 -13.43
N ILE A 327 -8.18 -15.78 -12.56
CA ILE A 327 -8.77 -15.79 -11.22
C ILE A 327 -7.75 -16.24 -10.17
N ASP A 328 -7.88 -15.65 -8.98
CA ASP A 328 -7.33 -16.20 -7.74
C ASP A 328 -8.47 -16.54 -6.76
N PRO A 329 -8.79 -17.83 -6.54
CA PRO A 329 -9.86 -18.24 -5.62
C PRO A 329 -9.46 -18.20 -4.14
N ALA A 330 -8.25 -17.73 -3.80
CA ALA A 330 -7.81 -17.47 -2.43
C ALA A 330 -6.93 -16.22 -2.40
N CYS A 331 -7.49 -15.10 -2.87
CA CYS A 331 -6.71 -13.96 -3.32
C CYS A 331 -5.97 -13.18 -2.24
N GLY A 332 -6.31 -13.37 -0.96
CA GLY A 332 -5.73 -12.61 0.14
C GLY A 332 -5.83 -11.11 -0.11
N SER A 333 -4.70 -10.39 -0.04
CA SER A 333 -4.59 -8.96 -0.37
C SER A 333 -4.51 -8.63 -1.87
N GLY A 334 -4.72 -9.60 -2.75
CA GLY A 334 -4.74 -9.41 -4.20
C GLY A 334 -3.38 -9.39 -4.89
N GLY A 335 -2.32 -9.94 -4.26
CA GLY A 335 -0.95 -9.88 -4.79
C GLY A 335 -0.80 -10.48 -6.20
N PHE A 336 -1.36 -11.65 -6.43
CA PHE A 336 -1.40 -12.27 -7.77
C PHE A 336 -2.20 -11.45 -8.77
N LEU A 337 -3.34 -10.88 -8.33
CA LEU A 337 -4.22 -10.10 -9.21
C LEU A 337 -3.51 -8.84 -9.74
N VAL A 338 -2.85 -8.10 -8.84
CA VAL A 338 -2.08 -6.90 -9.18
C VAL A 338 -0.87 -7.23 -10.05
N SER A 339 -0.13 -8.29 -9.72
CA SER A 339 1.05 -8.68 -10.50
C SER A 339 0.66 -9.16 -11.91
N GLY A 340 -0.39 -9.96 -12.05
CA GLY A 340 -0.93 -10.35 -13.36
C GLY A 340 -1.41 -9.15 -14.18
N MET A 341 -2.09 -8.20 -13.54
CA MET A 341 -2.54 -6.96 -14.19
C MET A 341 -1.35 -6.14 -14.72
N ASN A 342 -0.32 -5.92 -13.89
CA ASN A 342 0.87 -5.17 -14.29
C ASN A 342 1.64 -5.88 -15.41
N TYR A 343 1.77 -7.21 -15.34
CA TYR A 343 2.41 -8.00 -16.40
C TYR A 343 1.72 -7.79 -17.76
N VAL A 344 0.38 -7.88 -17.80
CA VAL A 344 -0.39 -7.66 -19.03
C VAL A 344 -0.22 -6.23 -19.55
N LYS A 345 -0.17 -5.23 -18.65
CA LYS A 345 0.08 -3.83 -19.01
C LYS A 345 1.45 -3.63 -19.66
N GLU A 346 2.50 -4.16 -19.04
CA GLU A 346 3.87 -4.04 -19.52
C GLU A 346 4.03 -4.71 -20.86
N LYS A 347 3.47 -5.91 -21.00
CA LYS A 347 3.46 -6.65 -22.25
C LYS A 347 2.70 -5.91 -23.35
N PHE A 348 1.55 -5.32 -23.04
CA PHE A 348 0.81 -4.48 -23.98
C PHE A 348 1.68 -3.32 -24.50
N ILE A 349 2.42 -2.64 -23.62
CA ILE A 349 3.34 -1.54 -23.98
C ILE A 349 4.50 -2.05 -24.83
N GLN A 350 5.09 -3.20 -24.49
CA GLN A 350 6.21 -3.78 -25.23
C GLN A 350 5.81 -4.20 -26.65
N GLU A 351 4.66 -4.87 -26.79
CA GLU A 351 4.15 -5.33 -28.08
C GLU A 351 3.55 -4.20 -28.94
N ARG A 352 3.07 -3.13 -28.29
CA ARG A 352 2.42 -1.97 -28.95
C ARG A 352 3.02 -0.65 -28.46
N PRO A 353 4.30 -0.34 -28.77
CA PRO A 353 4.96 0.87 -28.27
C PRO A 353 4.27 2.17 -28.70
N ASP A 354 3.61 2.16 -29.86
CA ASP A 354 2.79 3.26 -30.39
C ASP A 354 1.55 3.56 -29.54
N LYS A 355 1.07 2.58 -28.76
CA LYS A 355 -0.12 2.69 -27.90
C LYS A 355 0.22 2.88 -26.42
N LYS A 356 1.48 3.18 -26.08
CA LYS A 356 1.90 3.39 -24.69
C LYS A 356 1.02 4.40 -23.93
N SER A 357 0.58 5.47 -24.59
CA SER A 357 -0.32 6.48 -23.99
C SER A 357 -1.71 5.94 -23.64
N LYS A 358 -2.15 4.86 -24.27
CA LYS A 358 -3.44 4.19 -24.03
C LYS A 358 -3.36 3.05 -23.02
N ALA A 359 -2.17 2.73 -22.51
CA ALA A 359 -1.98 1.57 -21.65
C ALA A 359 -2.85 1.60 -20.37
N ASN A 360 -3.08 2.78 -19.78
CA ASN A 360 -3.93 2.89 -18.59
C ASN A 360 -5.43 2.72 -18.91
N GLU A 361 -5.89 3.21 -20.07
CA GLU A 361 -7.28 3.01 -20.53
C GLU A 361 -7.52 1.53 -20.83
N PHE A 362 -6.61 0.91 -21.59
CA PHE A 362 -6.61 -0.52 -21.85
C PHE A 362 -6.63 -1.34 -20.56
N LEU A 363 -5.75 -1.02 -19.61
CA LEU A 363 -5.65 -1.78 -18.36
C LEU A 363 -6.95 -1.76 -17.58
N LYS A 364 -7.59 -0.59 -17.50
CA LYS A 364 -8.86 -0.42 -16.81
C LYS A 364 -9.96 -1.27 -17.46
N GLU A 365 -10.05 -1.28 -18.79
CA GLU A 365 -11.02 -2.10 -19.51
C GLU A 365 -10.74 -3.61 -19.35
N TYR A 366 -9.46 -3.99 -19.49
CA TYR A 366 -9.00 -5.35 -19.30
C TYR A 366 -9.38 -5.86 -17.90
N ALA A 367 -9.01 -5.13 -16.86
CA ALA A 367 -9.20 -5.54 -15.49
C ALA A 367 -10.68 -5.68 -15.09
N HIS A 368 -11.57 -4.79 -15.57
CA HIS A 368 -13.02 -4.91 -15.35
C HIS A 368 -13.66 -6.13 -16.01
N ALA A 369 -13.02 -6.69 -17.04
CA ALA A 369 -13.59 -7.76 -17.84
C ALA A 369 -12.90 -9.12 -17.64
N HIS A 370 -11.66 -9.13 -17.13
CA HIS A 370 -10.79 -10.32 -17.14
C HIS A 370 -10.21 -10.74 -15.79
N ILE A 371 -10.30 -9.93 -14.73
CA ILE A 371 -9.67 -10.25 -13.43
C ILE A 371 -10.73 -10.56 -12.36
N ALA A 372 -10.66 -11.75 -11.78
CA ALA A 372 -11.54 -12.17 -10.69
C ALA A 372 -10.76 -12.58 -9.44
N GLY A 373 -11.35 -12.40 -8.26
CA GLY A 373 -10.74 -12.80 -7.00
C GLY A 373 -11.77 -13.22 -5.96
N ILE A 374 -11.43 -14.22 -5.15
CA ILE A 374 -12.28 -14.68 -4.05
C ILE A 374 -11.40 -14.84 -2.81
N ASP A 375 -11.85 -14.29 -1.69
CA ASP A 375 -11.26 -14.62 -0.39
C ASP A 375 -12.37 -14.86 0.64
N VAL A 376 -12.12 -15.74 1.61
CA VAL A 376 -13.08 -16.04 2.67
C VAL A 376 -13.06 -14.99 3.78
N ASN A 377 -11.95 -14.26 3.93
CA ASN A 377 -11.78 -13.23 4.92
C ASN A 377 -12.28 -11.88 4.37
N PRO A 378 -13.32 -11.27 4.97
CA PRO A 378 -13.88 -10.01 4.49
C PRO A 378 -12.87 -8.86 4.54
N ASP A 379 -11.97 -8.83 5.53
CA ASP A 379 -10.94 -7.79 5.65
C ASP A 379 -9.89 -7.93 4.55
N LEU A 380 -9.48 -9.16 4.20
CA LEU A 380 -8.55 -9.40 3.08
C LEU A 380 -9.21 -9.09 1.73
N SER A 381 -10.46 -9.51 1.54
CA SER A 381 -11.24 -9.18 0.34
C SER A 381 -11.36 -7.65 0.17
N LYS A 382 -11.64 -6.92 1.25
CA LYS A 382 -11.66 -5.45 1.29
C LYS A 382 -10.30 -4.86 0.91
N VAL A 383 -9.20 -5.37 1.47
CA VAL A 383 -7.83 -4.94 1.13
C VAL A 383 -7.50 -5.21 -0.33
N ALA A 384 -7.86 -6.37 -0.88
CA ALA A 384 -7.63 -6.70 -2.29
C ALA A 384 -8.38 -5.74 -3.22
N LYS A 385 -9.65 -5.44 -2.91
CA LYS A 385 -10.40 -4.41 -3.65
C LYS A 385 -9.70 -3.05 -3.61
N MET A 386 -9.28 -2.62 -2.42
CA MET A 386 -8.56 -1.36 -2.25
C MET A 386 -7.24 -1.33 -3.04
N HIS A 387 -6.51 -2.44 -3.03
CA HIS A 387 -5.26 -2.61 -3.75
C HIS A 387 -5.47 -2.45 -5.27
N MET A 388 -6.49 -3.10 -5.82
CA MET A 388 -6.86 -2.96 -7.22
C MET A 388 -7.28 -1.53 -7.58
N ILE A 389 -8.06 -0.85 -6.72
CA ILE A 389 -8.47 0.55 -6.94
C ILE A 389 -7.26 1.49 -7.00
N LEU A 390 -6.23 1.24 -6.18
CA LEU A 390 -5.00 2.03 -6.18
C LEU A 390 -4.15 1.85 -7.44
N TYR A 391 -4.24 0.70 -8.11
CA TYR A 391 -3.58 0.43 -9.39
C TYR A 391 -4.44 0.78 -10.62
N ASP A 392 -5.45 1.64 -10.43
CA ASP A 392 -6.33 2.14 -11.48
C ASP A 392 -7.31 1.07 -12.06
N ASP A 393 -7.68 0.12 -11.17
CA ASP A 393 -8.92 -0.70 -11.09
C ASP A 393 -8.89 -2.13 -11.70
N GLY A 394 -9.45 -3.08 -10.94
CA GLY A 394 -10.02 -4.40 -11.32
C GLY A 394 -10.85 -4.98 -10.16
N HIS A 395 -11.42 -4.12 -9.31
CA HIS A 395 -11.94 -4.48 -7.98
C HIS A 395 -13.33 -5.13 -8.02
N THR A 396 -14.11 -4.85 -9.07
CA THR A 396 -15.48 -5.34 -9.23
C THR A 396 -15.57 -6.85 -9.42
N GLY A 397 -14.47 -7.50 -9.82
CA GLY A 397 -14.33 -8.96 -9.88
C GLY A 397 -14.04 -9.64 -8.55
N ILE A 398 -13.81 -8.88 -7.47
CA ILE A 398 -13.42 -9.42 -6.17
C ILE A 398 -14.63 -9.49 -5.24
N PHE A 399 -14.82 -10.62 -4.55
CA PHE A 399 -15.87 -10.76 -3.54
C PHE A 399 -15.48 -11.69 -2.39
N CYS A 400 -16.20 -11.57 -1.27
CA CYS A 400 -15.96 -12.35 -0.08
C CYS A 400 -16.83 -13.62 -0.08
N ALA A 401 -16.21 -14.79 -0.19
CA ALA A 401 -16.90 -16.08 -0.12
C ALA A 401 -15.93 -17.22 0.22
N ASN A 402 -16.46 -18.32 0.75
CA ASN A 402 -15.70 -19.56 0.82
C ASN A 402 -15.69 -20.22 -0.57
N SER A 403 -14.55 -20.15 -1.26
CA SER A 403 -14.36 -20.72 -2.60
C SER A 403 -14.62 -22.23 -2.71
N LEU A 404 -14.73 -22.96 -1.59
CA LEU A 404 -15.08 -24.38 -1.59
C LEU A 404 -16.60 -24.63 -1.54
N LEU A 405 -17.44 -23.60 -1.42
CA LEU A 405 -18.90 -23.74 -1.56
C LEU A 405 -19.28 -24.26 -2.95
N PRO A 406 -20.45 -24.92 -3.11
CA PRO A 406 -21.01 -25.29 -4.42
C PRO A 406 -20.96 -24.13 -5.43
N LEU A 407 -20.61 -24.42 -6.69
CA LEU A 407 -20.47 -23.38 -7.73
C LEU A 407 -21.76 -22.57 -7.93
N GLU A 408 -22.93 -23.20 -7.81
CA GLU A 408 -24.23 -22.52 -7.88
C GLU A 408 -24.43 -21.51 -6.73
N GLU A 409 -23.96 -21.87 -5.51
CA GLU A 409 -24.00 -20.97 -4.34
C GLU A 409 -22.98 -19.84 -4.50
N LEU A 410 -21.79 -20.13 -5.02
CA LEU A 410 -20.79 -19.11 -5.35
C LEU A 410 -21.28 -18.14 -6.43
N GLU A 411 -22.00 -18.63 -7.45
CA GLU A 411 -22.63 -17.78 -8.46
C GLU A 411 -23.65 -16.83 -7.83
N ASP A 412 -24.54 -17.34 -6.97
CA ASP A 412 -25.54 -16.53 -6.27
C ASP A 412 -24.89 -15.46 -5.38
N ILE A 413 -23.86 -15.83 -4.61
CA ILE A 413 -23.09 -14.88 -3.80
C ILE A 413 -22.42 -13.84 -4.69
N SER A 414 -21.72 -14.24 -5.76
CA SER A 414 -21.07 -13.31 -6.68
C SER A 414 -22.07 -12.33 -7.33
N THR A 415 -23.28 -12.80 -7.66
CA THR A 415 -24.36 -11.98 -8.20
C THR A 415 -24.82 -10.94 -7.20
N LYS A 416 -25.05 -11.34 -5.94
CA LYS A 416 -25.45 -10.44 -4.84
C LYS A 416 -24.34 -9.44 -4.48
N SER A 417 -23.07 -9.84 -4.65
CA SER A 417 -21.91 -8.97 -4.46
C SER A 417 -21.66 -8.01 -5.63
N GLY A 418 -22.46 -8.06 -6.70
CA GLY A 418 -22.34 -7.15 -7.85
C GLY A 418 -21.24 -7.53 -8.84
N VAL A 419 -20.72 -8.76 -8.78
CA VAL A 419 -19.66 -9.22 -9.68
C VAL A 419 -20.18 -9.26 -11.13
N PRO A 420 -19.47 -8.63 -12.10
CA PRO A 420 -19.82 -8.69 -13.50
C PRO A 420 -19.98 -10.13 -13.99
N ARG A 421 -20.97 -10.39 -14.85
CA ARG A 421 -21.25 -11.75 -15.34
C ARG A 421 -20.02 -12.41 -15.98
N SER A 422 -19.17 -11.63 -16.65
CA SER A 422 -17.92 -12.13 -17.26
C SER A 422 -16.90 -12.66 -16.26
N LEU A 423 -17.01 -12.29 -14.98
CA LEU A 423 -16.06 -12.59 -13.91
C LEU A 423 -16.60 -13.52 -12.83
N ARG A 424 -17.82 -14.02 -12.98
CA ARG A 424 -18.43 -14.96 -12.02
C ARG A 424 -17.73 -16.32 -12.10
N PRO A 425 -17.69 -17.08 -10.99
CA PRO A 425 -16.96 -18.35 -10.90
C PRO A 425 -17.73 -19.50 -11.57
N TYR A 426 -17.91 -19.42 -12.88
CA TYR A 426 -18.49 -20.50 -13.67
C TYR A 426 -17.49 -21.66 -13.82
N PRO A 427 -17.96 -22.91 -13.98
CA PRO A 427 -17.08 -24.01 -14.35
C PRO A 427 -16.46 -23.77 -15.73
N ASP A 428 -15.22 -24.22 -15.92
CA ASP A 428 -14.49 -24.12 -17.20
C ASP A 428 -14.54 -22.68 -17.78
N TRP A 429 -14.23 -21.67 -16.97
CA TRP A 429 -14.49 -20.27 -17.31
C TRP A 429 -13.27 -19.37 -17.39
N PHE A 430 -12.19 -19.72 -16.70
CA PHE A 430 -10.95 -18.93 -16.67
C PHE A 430 -9.86 -19.59 -17.52
N ASP A 431 -9.04 -18.76 -18.15
CA ASP A 431 -7.93 -19.18 -19.02
C ASP A 431 -6.66 -19.43 -18.19
N VAL A 432 -6.48 -18.61 -17.14
CA VAL A 432 -5.33 -18.68 -16.24
C VAL A 432 -5.79 -18.68 -14.78
N LEU A 433 -5.15 -19.50 -13.94
CA LEU A 433 -5.41 -19.53 -12.50
C LEU A 433 -4.10 -19.44 -11.73
N MET A 434 -4.01 -18.50 -10.80
CA MET A 434 -2.83 -18.27 -9.98
C MET A 434 -3.27 -18.09 -8.53
N THR A 435 -2.73 -18.90 -7.61
CA THR A 435 -3.24 -18.90 -6.23
C THR A 435 -2.29 -19.51 -5.21
N ASN A 436 -2.47 -19.09 -3.96
CA ASN A 436 -1.82 -19.67 -2.78
C ASN A 436 -2.89 -19.99 -1.71
N PRO A 437 -3.56 -21.14 -1.80
CA PRO A 437 -4.65 -21.50 -0.91
C PRO A 437 -4.16 -21.75 0.53
N PRO A 438 -5.05 -21.67 1.53
CA PRO A 438 -4.68 -21.92 2.93
C PRO A 438 -4.17 -23.35 3.15
N PHE A 439 -3.01 -23.48 3.81
CA PHE A 439 -2.40 -24.78 4.10
C PHE A 439 -3.04 -25.47 5.31
N GLY A 440 -3.26 -26.79 5.20
CA GLY A 440 -3.99 -27.65 6.14
C GLY A 440 -3.44 -27.84 7.56
N SER A 441 -2.61 -26.93 8.09
CA SER A 441 -2.05 -27.05 9.45
C SER A 441 -3.02 -26.67 10.58
N LYS A 442 -4.13 -25.97 10.29
CA LYS A 442 -5.07 -25.44 11.31
C LYS A 442 -6.49 -26.02 11.29
N GLY A 443 -6.84 -26.89 10.35
CA GLY A 443 -8.17 -27.51 10.32
C GLY A 443 -8.49 -28.30 9.06
N LYS A 444 -9.51 -29.16 9.15
CA LYS A 444 -10.08 -29.90 8.00
C LYS A 444 -11.48 -29.37 7.69
N VAL A 445 -11.83 -29.35 6.41
CA VAL A 445 -13.21 -29.16 5.95
C VAL A 445 -13.98 -30.44 6.27
N THR A 446 -14.97 -30.34 7.15
CA THR A 446 -15.82 -31.46 7.59
C THR A 446 -17.27 -31.35 7.10
N ASP A 447 -17.66 -30.21 6.51
CA ASP A 447 -19.00 -30.03 5.95
C ASP A 447 -19.21 -31.00 4.78
N LYS A 448 -20.11 -31.96 4.98
CA LYS A 448 -20.43 -33.00 3.99
C LYS A 448 -21.06 -32.42 2.72
N ARG A 449 -21.73 -31.27 2.79
CA ARG A 449 -22.26 -30.56 1.61
C ARG A 449 -21.13 -30.04 0.73
N ILE A 450 -20.03 -29.62 1.36
CA ILE A 450 -18.82 -29.23 0.64
C ILE A 450 -18.12 -30.46 0.09
N LEU A 451 -17.84 -31.48 0.91
CA LEU A 451 -17.05 -32.64 0.48
C LEU A 451 -17.67 -33.44 -0.67
N LYS A 452 -19.00 -33.60 -0.71
CA LYS A 452 -19.70 -34.39 -1.74
C LYS A 452 -19.55 -33.86 -3.17
N GLN A 453 -19.15 -32.61 -3.34
CA GLN A 453 -18.97 -32.02 -4.67
C GLN A 453 -17.57 -32.28 -5.26
N PHE A 454 -16.64 -32.76 -4.42
CA PHE A 454 -15.24 -32.95 -4.79
C PHE A 454 -14.91 -34.45 -4.84
N GLU A 455 -14.33 -34.93 -5.93
CA GLU A 455 -13.75 -36.27 -6.03
C GLU A 455 -12.70 -36.53 -4.95
N LEU A 456 -11.90 -35.52 -4.62
CA LEU A 456 -10.91 -35.54 -3.53
C LEU A 456 -11.55 -35.43 -2.13
N GLY A 457 -12.87 -35.22 -2.04
CA GLY A 457 -13.66 -35.31 -0.81
C GLY A 457 -14.03 -36.75 -0.42
N TYR A 458 -13.85 -37.70 -1.32
CA TYR A 458 -14.09 -39.13 -1.09
C TYR A 458 -12.83 -39.88 -0.68
N LYS A 459 -13.01 -41.08 -0.13
CA LYS A 459 -11.90 -41.99 0.13
C LYS A 459 -11.44 -42.62 -1.18
N TRP A 460 -10.14 -42.91 -1.26
CA TRP A 460 -9.53 -43.59 -2.38
C TRP A 460 -8.83 -44.85 -1.89
N LYS A 461 -8.90 -45.93 -2.68
CA LYS A 461 -8.23 -47.19 -2.40
C LYS A 461 -7.23 -47.49 -3.51
N GLN A 462 -6.05 -47.94 -3.13
CA GLN A 462 -5.06 -48.39 -4.10
C GLN A 462 -5.36 -49.83 -4.51
N ASP A 463 -5.48 -50.07 -5.81
CA ASP A 463 -5.50 -51.40 -6.38
C ASP A 463 -4.11 -52.02 -6.24
N LYS A 464 -4.01 -53.13 -5.51
CA LYS A 464 -2.73 -53.79 -5.22
C LYS A 464 -2.08 -54.42 -6.44
N SER A 465 -2.85 -54.73 -7.49
CA SER A 465 -2.35 -55.37 -8.71
C SER A 465 -1.81 -54.36 -9.71
N THR A 466 -2.45 -53.20 -9.83
CA THR A 466 -2.08 -52.17 -10.81
C THR A 466 -1.34 -50.98 -10.21
N GLY A 467 -1.37 -50.82 -8.88
CA GLY A 467 -0.82 -49.67 -8.17
C GLY A 467 -1.66 -48.39 -8.31
N LYS A 468 -2.74 -48.41 -9.09
CA LYS A 468 -3.60 -47.25 -9.35
C LYS A 468 -4.52 -46.95 -8.19
N TRP A 469 -4.83 -45.67 -7.99
CA TRP A 469 -5.81 -45.25 -7.00
C TRP A 469 -7.21 -45.16 -7.61
N ILE A 470 -8.20 -45.70 -6.91
CA ILE A 470 -9.60 -45.73 -7.34
C ILE A 470 -10.46 -45.07 -6.27
N LYS A 471 -11.26 -44.08 -6.67
CA LYS A 471 -12.23 -43.40 -5.82
C LYS A 471 -13.32 -44.37 -5.36
N THR A 472 -13.74 -44.27 -4.10
CA THR A 472 -14.89 -45.00 -3.56
C THR A 472 -16.09 -44.07 -3.36
N ASP A 473 -17.28 -44.63 -3.16
CA ASP A 473 -18.49 -43.84 -2.84
C ASP A 473 -18.54 -43.38 -1.37
N GLU A 474 -17.50 -43.66 -0.58
CA GLU A 474 -17.44 -43.32 0.84
C GLU A 474 -16.76 -41.95 1.04
N LEU A 475 -17.48 -40.99 1.60
CA LEU A 475 -16.94 -39.67 1.93
C LEU A 475 -15.87 -39.72 3.03
N GLN A 476 -14.86 -38.86 2.92
CA GLN A 476 -13.91 -38.65 4.01
C GLN A 476 -14.59 -37.97 5.21
N ASN A 477 -14.08 -38.20 6.43
CA ASN A 477 -14.56 -37.52 7.63
C ASN A 477 -14.18 -36.04 7.67
N GLY A 478 -13.11 -35.68 6.95
CA GLY A 478 -12.72 -34.32 6.66
C GLY A 478 -11.51 -34.32 5.74
N GLN A 479 -11.37 -33.27 4.94
CA GLN A 479 -10.26 -33.10 4.01
C GLN A 479 -9.54 -31.78 4.28
N VAL A 480 -8.23 -31.73 4.05
CA VAL A 480 -7.49 -30.47 4.18
C VAL A 480 -7.84 -29.52 3.04
N PRO A 481 -7.96 -28.20 3.28
CA PRO A 481 -8.42 -27.25 2.28
C PRO A 481 -7.56 -27.25 1.00
N ASP A 482 -6.23 -27.30 1.12
CA ASP A 482 -5.30 -27.26 -0.01
C ASP A 482 -5.55 -28.38 -1.03
N ILE A 483 -5.92 -29.58 -0.58
CA ILE A 483 -6.30 -30.68 -1.48
C ILE A 483 -7.61 -30.38 -2.21
N LEU A 484 -8.62 -29.81 -1.53
CA LEU A 484 -9.88 -29.43 -2.18
C LEU A 484 -9.70 -28.26 -3.15
N PHE A 485 -8.77 -27.34 -2.85
CA PHE A 485 -8.43 -26.23 -3.73
C PHE A 485 -7.82 -26.71 -5.04
N ILE A 486 -7.02 -27.78 -5.06
CA ILE A 486 -6.51 -28.37 -6.32
C ILE A 486 -7.68 -28.69 -7.26
N GLU A 487 -8.70 -29.39 -6.76
CA GLU A 487 -9.86 -29.74 -7.57
C GLU A 487 -10.74 -28.53 -7.91
N ARG A 488 -10.98 -27.61 -6.96
CA ARG A 488 -11.72 -26.37 -7.24
C ARG A 488 -11.05 -25.56 -8.36
N CYS A 489 -9.73 -25.44 -8.33
CA CYS A 489 -9.00 -24.69 -9.34
C CYS A 489 -9.15 -25.34 -10.72
N LEU A 490 -9.04 -26.67 -10.80
CA LEU A 490 -9.28 -27.41 -12.04
C LEU A 490 -10.73 -27.31 -12.54
N GLN A 491 -11.72 -27.21 -11.65
CA GLN A 491 -13.13 -27.02 -12.04
C GLN A 491 -13.40 -25.62 -12.62
N LEU A 492 -12.66 -24.59 -12.20
CA LEU A 492 -12.80 -23.21 -12.70
C LEU A 492 -12.04 -22.96 -14.00
N LEU A 493 -10.99 -23.74 -14.25
CA LEU A 493 -10.09 -23.58 -15.39
C LEU A 493 -10.67 -24.24 -16.64
N LYS A 494 -10.66 -23.53 -17.77
CA LYS A 494 -11.02 -24.10 -19.08
C LYS A 494 -10.10 -25.24 -19.47
N GLY A 495 -10.60 -26.13 -20.32
CA GLY A 495 -9.75 -27.05 -21.07
C GLY A 495 -8.66 -26.30 -21.85
N GLY A 496 -7.39 -26.65 -21.61
CA GLY A 496 -6.23 -25.98 -22.19
C GLY A 496 -5.74 -24.74 -21.43
N GLY A 497 -6.44 -24.33 -20.37
CA GLY A 497 -6.00 -23.27 -19.48
C GLY A 497 -4.76 -23.65 -18.67
N ARG A 498 -4.17 -22.65 -18.00
CA ARG A 498 -2.88 -22.78 -17.29
C ARG A 498 -3.04 -22.42 -15.81
N MET A 499 -2.42 -23.19 -14.92
CA MET A 499 -2.54 -22.98 -13.48
C MET A 499 -1.18 -22.96 -12.79
N ALA A 500 -0.95 -22.00 -11.90
CA ALA A 500 0.10 -22.01 -10.90
C ALA A 500 -0.53 -22.00 -9.51
N ILE A 501 -0.22 -23.02 -8.71
CA ILE A 501 -0.77 -23.21 -7.37
C ILE A 501 0.36 -23.50 -6.39
N VAL A 502 0.43 -22.72 -5.31
CA VAL A 502 1.38 -22.97 -4.22
C VAL A 502 0.81 -24.05 -3.32
N LEU A 503 1.54 -25.14 -3.12
CA LEU A 503 1.11 -26.29 -2.32
C LEU A 503 2.19 -26.73 -1.33
N PRO A 504 1.82 -27.36 -0.20
CA PRO A 504 2.77 -28.04 0.67
C PRO A 504 3.48 -29.18 -0.07
N ASP A 505 4.79 -29.35 0.16
CA ASP A 505 5.60 -30.43 -0.45
C ASP A 505 5.03 -31.83 -0.18
N GLY A 506 4.36 -31.99 0.97
CA GLY A 506 3.62 -33.20 1.36
C GLY A 506 2.68 -33.72 0.27
N ASN A 507 2.04 -32.83 -0.49
CA ASN A 507 1.06 -33.21 -1.51
C ASN A 507 1.72 -33.97 -2.67
N LEU A 508 3.01 -33.68 -2.94
CA LEU A 508 3.77 -34.30 -4.02
C LEU A 508 4.57 -35.52 -3.54
N ASN A 509 5.06 -35.53 -2.30
CA ASN A 509 6.00 -36.57 -1.84
C ASN A 509 5.36 -37.67 -0.97
N ASN A 510 4.23 -37.40 -0.30
CA ASN A 510 3.68 -38.34 0.68
C ASN A 510 3.01 -39.53 -0.03
N SER A 511 3.39 -40.75 0.33
CA SER A 511 2.85 -42.00 -0.22
C SER A 511 1.33 -42.13 -0.01
N SER A 512 0.85 -41.67 1.16
CA SER A 512 -0.59 -41.65 1.50
C SER A 512 -1.43 -40.69 0.65
N LEU A 513 -0.79 -39.74 -0.05
CA LEU A 513 -1.45 -38.79 -0.95
C LEU A 513 -1.31 -39.19 -2.43
N GLY A 514 -0.96 -40.45 -2.70
CA GLY A 514 -0.86 -40.97 -4.07
C GLY A 514 -2.13 -40.77 -4.90
N TYR A 515 -3.30 -40.83 -4.27
CA TYR A 515 -4.59 -40.57 -4.93
C TYR A 515 -4.74 -39.13 -5.45
N VAL A 516 -4.13 -38.14 -4.77
CA VAL A 516 -4.17 -36.74 -5.22
C VAL A 516 -3.37 -36.59 -6.51
N ARG A 517 -2.20 -37.22 -6.58
CA ARG A 517 -1.35 -37.21 -7.78
C ARG A 517 -2.01 -37.96 -8.95
N GLU A 518 -2.61 -39.11 -8.68
CA GLU A 518 -3.41 -39.86 -9.66
C GLU A 518 -4.54 -38.97 -10.21
N PHE A 519 -5.29 -38.30 -9.34
CA PHE A 519 -6.34 -37.36 -9.74
C PHE A 519 -5.80 -36.23 -10.63
N ILE A 520 -4.69 -35.59 -10.24
CA ILE A 520 -4.07 -34.52 -11.04
C ILE A 520 -3.67 -35.05 -12.42
N GLN A 521 -3.00 -36.21 -12.50
CA GLN A 521 -2.57 -36.81 -13.77
C GLN A 521 -3.73 -37.16 -14.71
N GLN A 522 -4.90 -37.46 -14.15
CA GLN A 522 -6.11 -37.73 -14.94
C GLN A 522 -6.76 -36.47 -15.51
N LYS A 523 -6.52 -35.30 -14.90
CA LYS A 523 -7.21 -34.04 -15.24
C LYS A 523 -6.30 -33.00 -15.89
N ALA A 524 -5.00 -33.05 -15.65
CA ALA A 524 -4.05 -32.01 -16.05
C ALA A 524 -2.68 -32.57 -16.43
N ARG A 525 -1.94 -31.79 -17.23
CA ARG A 525 -0.52 -31.98 -17.48
C ARG A 525 0.26 -31.07 -16.54
N ILE A 526 1.15 -31.66 -15.74
CA ILE A 526 2.09 -30.92 -14.87
C ILE A 526 3.28 -30.46 -15.71
#